data_AF-A0A959A391-F1
#
_entry.id   AF-A0A959A391-F1
#
_cell.length_a   1.000
_cell.length_b   1.000
_cell.length_c   1.000
_cell.angle_alpha   90.00
_cell.angle_beta   90.00
_cell.angle_gamma   90.00
#
_symmetry.space_group_name_H-M   'P 1'
#
loop_
_entity.id
_entity.type
_entity.pdbx_description
1 polymer ?
#
loop_
_entity_poly.entity_id
_entity_poly.type
_entity_poly.pdbx_seq_one_letter_code
_entity_poly.pdbx_strand_id
1 'polypeptide(L)'
;MPKTNTTDPNTRVNKKKERPKRKHYMTIVKFDTKGILYGNKCFEDYTRDMGFFYDVQNKGQSGSLNGFTKFWHNAAVKTALVFTQWPWWKARVNKRKKECRKLSGDFVG
;
A
#
# COMPACT_ATOMS: atom_id res chain seq x y z
N MET A 1 -24.46 -22.46 -24.03
CA MET A 1 -23.85 -23.46 -23.12
C MET A 1 -22.37 -23.15 -22.98
N PRO A 2 -21.83 -22.99 -21.76
CA PRO A 2 -20.40 -22.74 -21.58
C PRO A 2 -19.59 -24.00 -21.89
N LYS A 3 -18.53 -23.86 -22.69
CA LYS A 3 -17.61 -24.93 -23.07
C LYS A 3 -16.75 -25.30 -21.85
N THR A 4 -16.87 -26.52 -21.36
CA THR A 4 -15.99 -27.11 -20.36
C THR A 4 -14.65 -27.48 -20.99
N ASN A 5 -13.56 -26.86 -20.54
CA ASN A 5 -12.22 -27.30 -20.89
C ASN A 5 -11.90 -28.55 -20.05
N THR A 6 -11.83 -29.70 -20.71
CA THR A 6 -11.38 -30.95 -20.09
C THR A 6 -9.90 -30.84 -19.73
N THR A 7 -9.58 -30.72 -18.45
CA THR A 7 -8.20 -30.77 -17.97
C THR A 7 -7.72 -32.22 -18.00
N ASP A 8 -6.63 -32.48 -18.73
CA ASP A 8 -5.99 -33.80 -18.84
C ASP A 8 -5.52 -34.31 -17.45
N PRO A 9 -5.95 -35.51 -17.01
CA PRO A 9 -5.62 -36.07 -15.69
C PRO A 9 -4.12 -36.37 -15.48
N ASN A 10 -3.28 -36.32 -16.53
CA ASN A 10 -1.83 -36.51 -16.45
C ASN A 10 -1.01 -35.23 -16.31
N THR A 11 -1.66 -34.06 -16.24
CA THR A 11 -0.92 -32.80 -16.07
C THR A 11 -0.48 -32.64 -14.63
N ARG A 12 0.83 -32.76 -14.36
CA ARG A 12 1.42 -32.41 -13.05
C ARG A 12 1.17 -30.93 -12.78
N VAL A 13 0.09 -30.61 -12.07
CA VAL A 13 -0.25 -29.24 -11.64
C VAL A 13 0.92 -28.68 -10.86
N ASN A 14 1.65 -27.76 -11.47
CA ASN A 14 2.83 -27.16 -10.88
C ASN A 14 2.35 -26.11 -9.87
N LYS A 15 2.00 -26.55 -8.65
CA LYS A 15 1.38 -25.74 -7.59
C LYS A 15 2.15 -24.45 -7.24
N LYS A 16 3.43 -24.32 -7.64
CA LYS A 16 4.21 -23.07 -7.51
C LYS A 16 3.83 -21.99 -8.53
N LYS A 17 3.38 -22.37 -9.73
CA LYS A 17 3.08 -21.45 -10.84
C LYS A 17 1.68 -20.83 -10.72
N GLU A 18 0.75 -21.51 -10.03
CA GLU A 18 -0.65 -21.10 -9.85
C GLU A 18 -0.90 -20.31 -8.57
N ARG A 19 0.09 -20.18 -7.67
CA ARG A 19 -0.08 -19.34 -6.48
C ARG A 19 -0.08 -17.87 -6.92
N PRO A 20 -1.14 -17.08 -6.59
CA PRO A 20 -1.10 -15.65 -6.83
C PRO A 20 0.14 -15.09 -6.13
N LYS A 21 1.02 -14.43 -6.89
CA LYS A 21 2.22 -13.80 -6.33
C LYS A 21 1.78 -12.84 -5.24
N ARG A 22 2.10 -13.14 -3.98
CA ARG A 22 1.83 -12.22 -2.86
C ARG A 22 2.61 -10.93 -3.14
N LYS A 23 1.91 -9.87 -3.50
CA LYS A 23 2.51 -8.53 -3.62
C LYS A 23 2.90 -8.12 -2.20
N HIS A 24 4.19 -8.02 -1.94
CA HIS A 24 4.69 -7.43 -0.70
C HIS A 24 4.53 -5.92 -0.80
N TYR A 25 3.57 -5.38 -0.06
CA TYR A 25 3.39 -3.94 0.05
C TYR A 25 4.24 -3.41 1.19
N MET A 26 4.89 -2.28 0.96
CA MET A 26 5.63 -1.58 2.00
C MET A 26 4.65 -0.79 2.87
N THR A 27 4.93 -0.66 4.17
CA THR A 27 4.03 0.04 5.09
C THR A 27 4.69 1.30 5.61
N ILE A 28 4.04 2.45 5.44
CA ILE A 28 4.46 3.71 6.05
C ILE A 28 3.60 3.94 7.30
N VAL A 29 4.23 3.87 8.47
CA VAL A 29 3.53 3.99 9.75
C VAL A 29 3.40 5.46 10.17
N LYS A 30 2.18 5.89 10.48
CA LYS A 30 1.82 7.23 10.97
C LYS A 30 1.26 7.17 12.38
N PHE A 31 1.31 8.27 13.12
CA PHE A 31 0.81 8.32 14.51
C PHE A 31 -0.67 8.68 14.59
N ASP A 32 -1.14 9.40 13.58
CA ASP A 32 -2.47 9.90 13.43
C ASP A 32 -2.91 9.75 11.97
N THR A 33 -4.21 9.90 11.75
CA THR A 33 -4.79 10.01 10.41
C THR A 33 -4.50 11.35 9.75
N LYS A 34 -3.90 12.33 10.47
CA LYS A 34 -3.66 13.66 9.92
C LYS A 34 -2.71 13.63 8.72
N GLY A 35 -3.17 14.22 7.64
CA GLY A 35 -2.43 14.36 6.39
C GLY A 35 -2.32 13.07 5.58
N ILE A 36 -2.94 11.98 6.01
CA ILE A 36 -3.16 10.77 5.20
C ILE A 36 -4.67 10.65 5.00
N LEU A 37 -5.14 10.57 3.76
CA LEU A 37 -6.57 10.35 3.52
C LEU A 37 -6.90 8.88 3.83
N TYR A 38 -6.84 8.52 5.10
CA TYR A 38 -7.10 7.19 5.61
C TYR A 38 -8.59 6.88 5.46
N GLY A 39 -8.94 5.74 4.86
CA GLY A 39 -10.32 5.41 4.49
C GLY A 39 -10.77 6.00 3.15
N ASN A 40 -9.95 6.80 2.47
CA ASN A 40 -10.27 7.30 1.14
C ASN A 40 -9.81 6.32 0.06
N LYS A 41 -10.76 5.62 -0.55
CA LYS A 41 -10.50 4.62 -1.59
C LYS A 41 -9.67 5.16 -2.77
N CYS A 42 -9.89 6.40 -3.21
CA CYS A 42 -9.12 7.02 -4.30
C CYS A 42 -7.63 7.13 -3.95
N PHE A 43 -7.32 7.46 -2.70
CA PHE A 43 -5.94 7.59 -2.24
C PHE A 43 -5.32 6.22 -1.95
N GLU A 44 -6.06 5.32 -1.32
CA GLU A 44 -5.59 3.97 -0.98
C GLU A 44 -5.29 3.12 -2.21
N ASP A 45 -6.16 3.17 -3.23
CA ASP A 45 -5.93 2.47 -4.50
C ASP A 45 -4.66 3.00 -5.18
N TYR A 46 -4.42 4.31 -5.12
CA TYR A 46 -3.21 4.90 -5.69
C TYR A 46 -1.93 4.49 -4.94
N THR A 47 -1.95 4.51 -3.61
CA THR A 47 -0.79 4.05 -2.82
C THR A 47 -0.53 2.56 -3.03
N ARG A 48 -1.62 1.76 -3.11
CA ARG A 48 -1.55 0.32 -3.42
C ARG A 48 -0.85 0.06 -4.75
N ASP A 49 -1.20 0.83 -5.77
CA ASP A 49 -0.59 0.71 -7.10
C ASP A 49 0.89 1.11 -7.10
N MET A 50 1.28 2.06 -6.24
CA MET A 50 2.68 2.38 -5.98
C MET A 50 3.43 1.32 -5.16
N GLY A 51 2.73 0.35 -4.59
CA GLY A 51 3.32 -0.75 -3.82
C GLY A 51 3.47 -0.47 -2.33
N PHE A 52 2.73 0.51 -1.77
CA PHE A 52 2.78 0.79 -0.35
C PHE A 52 1.41 1.20 0.24
N PHE A 53 1.28 1.12 1.55
CA PHE A 53 0.10 1.61 2.28
C PHE A 53 0.48 2.42 3.51
N TYR A 54 -0.45 3.24 3.98
CA TYR A 54 -0.33 3.92 5.26
C TYR A 54 -0.98 3.08 6.36
N ASP A 55 -0.25 2.89 7.45
CA ASP A 55 -0.76 2.24 8.66
C ASP A 55 -0.76 3.25 9.81
N VAL A 56 -1.86 3.31 10.55
CA VAL A 56 -2.03 4.26 11.67
C VAL A 56 -1.83 3.51 12.97
N GLN A 57 -0.70 3.80 13.63
CA GLN A 57 -0.38 3.23 14.94
C GLN A 57 -0.37 4.35 15.97
N ASN A 58 -1.40 4.37 16.80
CA ASN A 58 -1.52 5.30 17.92
C ASN A 58 -0.44 5.01 18.97
N LYS A 59 0.11 6.08 19.58
CA LYS A 59 1.13 5.96 20.62
C LYS A 59 0.53 5.25 21.84
N GLY A 60 1.18 4.20 22.33
CA GLY A 60 0.75 3.48 23.54
C GLY A 60 -0.19 2.31 23.30
N GLN A 61 -0.56 1.99 22.05
CA GLN A 61 -1.21 0.71 21.76
C GLN A 61 -0.20 -0.45 21.87
N SER A 62 -0.64 -1.55 22.47
CA SER A 62 0.12 -2.81 22.51
C SER A 62 0.47 -3.25 21.08
N GLY A 63 1.76 -3.48 20.81
CA GLY A 63 2.26 -3.82 19.47
C GLY A 63 2.64 -2.62 18.58
N SER A 64 2.48 -1.37 19.04
CA SER A 64 2.93 -0.20 18.30
C SER A 64 4.47 -0.08 18.31
N LEU A 65 5.04 0.30 17.16
CA LEU A 65 6.49 0.53 17.06
C LEU A 65 6.92 1.73 17.92
N ASN A 66 8.01 1.55 18.67
CA ASN A 66 8.70 2.66 19.34
C ASN A 66 9.10 3.75 18.33
N GLY A 67 9.13 5.01 18.77
CA GLY A 67 9.33 6.17 17.89
C GLY A 67 10.60 6.08 17.03
N PHE A 68 11.69 5.57 17.59
CA PHE A 68 12.96 5.38 16.86
C PHE A 68 12.88 4.24 15.85
N THR A 69 12.32 3.09 16.23
CA THR A 69 12.12 1.95 15.32
C THR A 69 11.22 2.32 14.15
N LYS A 70 10.15 3.08 14.43
CA LYS A 70 9.24 3.63 13.42
C LYS A 70 9.94 4.60 12.47
N PHE A 71 10.83 5.45 12.98
CA PHE A 71 11.63 6.35 12.16
C PHE A 71 12.50 5.57 11.16
N TRP A 72 13.27 4.58 11.63
CA TRP A 72 14.11 3.75 10.77
C TRP A 72 13.31 2.89 9.79
N HIS A 73 12.19 2.32 10.23
CA HIS A 73 11.29 1.56 9.37
C HIS A 73 10.75 2.44 8.23
N ASN A 74 10.23 3.62 8.57
CA ASN A 74 9.75 4.58 7.58
C ASN A 74 10.86 5.10 6.67
N ALA A 75 12.08 5.28 7.20
CA ALA A 75 13.23 5.69 6.39
C ALA A 75 13.57 4.61 5.36
N ALA A 76 13.65 3.34 5.77
CA ALA A 76 13.90 2.21 4.88
C ALA A 76 12.84 2.10 3.77
N VAL A 77 11.55 2.21 4.13
CA VAL A 77 10.44 2.18 3.16
C VAL A 77 10.50 3.35 2.19
N LYS A 78 10.72 4.57 2.69
CA LYS A 78 10.84 5.76 1.82
C LYS A 78 12.04 5.66 0.89
N THR A 79 13.16 5.14 1.37
CA THR A 79 14.36 4.91 0.55
C THR A 79 14.05 3.87 -0.54
N ALA A 80 13.41 2.75 -0.20
CA ALA A 80 12.96 1.77 -1.18
C ALA A 80 11.99 2.36 -2.21
N LEU A 81 11.09 3.27 -1.80
CA LEU A 81 10.20 3.99 -2.71
C LEU A 81 10.94 4.94 -3.66
N VAL A 82 12.02 5.59 -3.20
CA VAL A 82 12.86 6.41 -4.10
C VAL A 82 13.47 5.57 -5.22
N PHE A 83 13.93 4.35 -4.91
CA PHE A 83 14.51 3.44 -5.91
C PHE A 83 13.46 2.78 -6.83
N THR A 84 12.26 2.50 -6.32
CA THR A 84 11.22 1.79 -7.09
C THR A 84 10.27 2.72 -7.85
N GLN A 85 10.01 3.93 -7.33
CA GLN A 85 8.97 4.85 -7.83
C GLN A 85 9.51 6.24 -8.21
N TRP A 86 10.84 6.39 -8.29
CA TRP A 86 11.59 7.64 -8.51
C TRP A 86 11.59 8.61 -7.32
N PRO A 87 12.62 9.48 -7.18
CA PRO A 87 12.71 10.47 -6.10
C PRO A 87 11.50 11.42 -6.02
N TRP A 88 10.74 11.59 -7.10
CA TRP A 88 9.53 12.41 -7.14
C TRP A 88 8.26 11.68 -6.68
N TRP A 89 8.34 10.43 -6.20
CA TRP A 89 7.20 9.65 -5.72
C TRP A 89 6.36 10.44 -4.71
N LYS A 90 7.02 11.15 -3.79
CA LYS A 90 6.36 11.96 -2.75
C LYS A 90 5.57 13.13 -3.34
N ALA A 91 6.09 13.78 -4.38
CA ALA A 91 5.39 14.86 -5.08
C ALA A 91 4.13 14.33 -5.79
N ARG A 92 4.23 13.17 -6.44
CA ARG A 92 3.09 12.50 -7.09
C ARG A 92 2.02 12.09 -6.08
N VAL A 93 2.42 11.48 -4.96
CA VAL A 93 1.51 11.13 -3.86
C VAL A 93 0.80 12.35 -3.32
N ASN A 94 1.53 13.45 -3.07
CA ASN A 94 0.94 14.70 -2.58
C ASN A 94 -0.04 15.32 -3.58
N LYS A 95 0.28 15.30 -4.89
CA LYS A 95 -0.63 15.75 -5.96
C LYS A 95 -1.91 14.93 -5.94
N ARG A 96 -1.79 13.60 -5.95
CA ARG A 96 -2.95 12.69 -5.96
C ARG A 96 -3.79 12.81 -4.70
N LYS A 97 -3.16 12.97 -3.54
CA LYS A 97 -3.86 13.28 -2.28
C LYS A 97 -4.72 14.54 -2.40
N LYS A 98 -4.20 15.62 -2.99
CA LYS A 98 -4.97 16.85 -3.20
C LYS A 98 -6.14 16.63 -4.16
N GLU A 99 -5.94 15.84 -5.22
CA GLU A 99 -7.00 15.48 -6.15
C GLU A 99 -8.11 14.65 -5.47
N CYS A 100 -7.75 13.58 -4.76
CA CYS A 100 -8.71 12.76 -4.03
C CYS A 100 -9.43 13.55 -2.93
N ARG A 101 -8.73 14.47 -2.24
CA ARG A 101 -9.36 15.39 -1.28
C ARG A 101 -10.43 16.26 -1.93
N LYS A 102 -10.14 16.85 -3.10
CA LYS A 102 -11.10 17.67 -3.84
C LYS A 102 -12.31 16.86 -4.30
N LEU A 103 -12.09 15.64 -4.78
CA LEU A 103 -13.15 14.76 -5.29
C LEU A 103 -14.09 14.24 -4.20
N SER A 104 -13.53 13.90 -3.03
CA SER A 104 -14.32 13.32 -1.94
C SER A 104 -15.00 14.36 -1.04
N GLY A 105 -14.70 15.66 -1.21
CA GLY A 105 -15.18 16.71 -0.30
C GLY A 105 -14.67 16.55 1.14
N ASP A 106 -13.69 15.67 1.36
CA ASP A 106 -13.18 15.31 2.67
C ASP A 106 -12.04 16.25 3.07
N PHE A 107 -12.45 17.44 3.53
CA PHE A 107 -11.54 18.51 3.95
C PHE A 107 -10.86 18.24 5.30
N VAL A 108 -11.29 17.21 6.05
CA VAL A 108 -10.96 17.04 7.48
C VAL A 108 -9.79 16.08 7.74
N GLY A 109 -9.33 15.34 6.73
CA GLY A 109 -8.10 14.54 6.84
C GLY A 109 -6.83 15.34 7.11
#